data_AF-A0A917JU54-F1
#
_entry.id   AF-A0A917JU54-F1
#
_cell.length_a   1.000
_cell.length_b   1.000
_cell.length_c   1.000
_cell.angle_alpha   90.00
_cell.angle_beta   90.00
_cell.angle_gamma   90.00
#
_symmetry.space_group_name_H-M   'P 1'
#
loop_
_entity.id
_entity.type
_entity.pdbx_description
1 polymer ?
#
loop_
_entity_poly.entity_id
_entity_poly.type
_entity_poly.pdbx_seq_one_letter_code
_entity_poly.pdbx_strand_id
1 'polypeptide(L)' 'MTSPGQQGGAPAPSPAMFARPADDGQPAIDAIETALAELDDVRELPVSEHVERFEAVHAALTDALSKADNFLSGTSAHRS' A
#
# COMPACT_ATOMS: atom_id res chain seq x y z
N MET A 1 -46.88 8.95 -38.14
CA MET A 1 -45.65 8.34 -38.71
C MET A 1 -44.51 8.75 -37.82
N THR A 2 -43.70 7.78 -37.40
CA THR A 2 -42.96 7.75 -36.13
C THR A 2 -41.66 8.56 -36.20
N SER A 3 -41.36 9.34 -35.16
CA SER A 3 -40.04 9.94 -34.95
C SER A 3 -39.14 8.92 -34.25
N PRO A 4 -37.95 8.59 -34.77
CA PRO A 4 -37.07 7.61 -34.15
C PRO A 4 -36.09 8.28 -33.17
N GLY A 5 -35.75 7.54 -32.11
CA GLY A 5 -34.39 7.60 -31.55
C GLY A 5 -34.16 8.54 -30.37
N GLN A 6 -34.89 8.36 -29.26
CA GLN A 6 -34.40 8.80 -27.96
C GLN A 6 -34.37 7.59 -27.01
N GLN A 7 -33.39 6.72 -27.21
CA GLN A 7 -33.10 5.63 -26.27
C GLN A 7 -31.63 5.68 -25.85
N GLY A 8 -31.44 5.97 -24.56
CA GLY A 8 -30.47 5.24 -23.74
C GLY A 8 -29.00 5.65 -23.87
N GLY A 9 -28.68 6.92 -23.63
CA GLY A 9 -27.34 7.26 -23.18
C GLY A 9 -27.15 6.75 -21.76
N ALA A 10 -26.62 5.53 -21.60
CA ALA A 10 -26.15 5.08 -20.30
C ALA A 10 -25.10 6.10 -19.79
N PRO A 11 -25.15 6.54 -18.51
CA PRO A 11 -24.13 7.42 -17.98
C PRO A 11 -22.78 6.72 -18.11
N ALA A 12 -21.85 7.37 -18.82
CA ALA A 12 -20.48 6.90 -18.91
C ALA A 12 -19.92 6.72 -17.48
N PRO A 13 -19.16 5.64 -17.21
CA PRO A 13 -18.54 5.46 -15.90
C PRO A 13 -17.66 6.67 -15.60
N SER A 14 -17.94 7.33 -14.48
CA SER A 14 -17.19 8.51 -14.06
C SER A 14 -15.73 8.12 -13.80
N PRO A 15 -14.73 8.87 -14.31
CA PRO A 15 -13.31 8.54 -14.17
C PRO A 15 -12.83 8.46 -12.71
N ALA A 16 -13.61 9.01 -11.77
CA ALA A 16 -13.39 8.90 -10.33
C ALA A 16 -13.39 7.45 -9.80
N MET A 17 -14.04 6.48 -10.47
CA MET A 17 -13.98 5.07 -10.04
C MET A 17 -12.59 4.43 -10.21
N PHE A 18 -11.73 5.01 -11.05
CA PHE A 18 -10.37 4.52 -11.30
C PHE A 18 -9.29 5.29 -10.54
N ALA A 19 -9.67 6.31 -9.77
CA ALA A 19 -8.76 6.98 -8.85
C ALA A 19 -8.47 6.04 -7.67
N ARG A 20 -7.58 5.07 -7.89
CA ARG A 20 -6.91 4.38 -6.79
C ARG A 20 -6.19 5.46 -5.99
N PRO A 21 -6.34 5.53 -4.65
CA PRO A 21 -5.47 6.39 -3.86
C PRO A 21 -4.03 6.09 -4.25
N ALA A 22 -3.28 7.12 -4.63
CA ALA A 22 -1.85 6.98 -4.78
C ALA A 22 -1.32 6.55 -3.42
N ASP A 23 -0.83 5.32 -3.32
CA ASP A 23 -0.20 4.84 -2.10
C ASP A 23 1.16 5.52 -2.04
N ASP A 24 1.24 6.67 -1.37
CA ASP A 24 2.45 7.50 -1.28
C ASP A 24 3.55 6.87 -0.38
N GLY A 25 3.44 5.58 -0.07
CA GLY A 25 4.37 4.84 0.80
C GLY A 25 4.24 5.15 2.29
N GLN A 26 3.39 6.11 2.69
CA GLN A 26 3.17 6.42 4.10
C GLN A 26 2.72 5.24 4.99
N PRO A 27 1.80 4.35 4.57
CA PRO A 27 1.44 3.22 5.42
C PRO A 27 2.61 2.28 5.71
N ALA A 28 3.63 2.22 4.84
CA ALA A 28 4.83 1.45 5.08
C ALA A 28 5.77 2.15 6.09
N ILE A 29 5.86 3.47 6.05
CA ILE A 29 6.65 4.27 6.99
C ILE A 29 6.05 4.16 8.40
N ASP A 30 4.75 4.35 8.56
CA ASP A 30 4.05 4.22 9.85
C ASP A 30 4.23 2.82 10.46
N ALA A 31 4.20 1.77 9.61
CA ALA A 31 4.41 0.39 10.06
C ALA A 31 5.84 0.16 10.59
N ILE A 32 6.86 0.75 9.93
CA ILE A 32 8.25 0.68 10.39
C ILE A 32 8.43 1.46 11.69
N GLU A 33 7.89 2.67 11.80
CA GLU A 33 7.99 3.47 13.04
C GLU A 33 7.34 2.76 14.22
N THR A 34 6.18 2.13 14.02
CA THR A 34 5.52 1.32 15.04
C THR A 34 6.39 0.12 15.45
N ALA A 35 6.96 -0.60 14.48
CA ALA A 35 7.81 -1.75 14.78
C ALA A 35 9.12 -1.34 15.51
N LEU A 36 9.66 -0.16 15.21
CA LEU A 36 10.82 0.40 15.91
C LEU A 36 10.49 0.87 17.33
N ALA A 37 9.30 1.40 17.57
CA ALA A 37 8.85 1.74 18.92
C ALA A 37 8.74 0.48 19.80
N GLU A 38 8.19 -0.61 19.27
CA GLU A 38 8.08 -1.91 19.96
C GLU A 38 9.44 -2.55 20.29
N LEU A 39 10.52 -2.09 19.62
CA LEU A 39 11.89 -2.52 19.87
C LEU A 39 12.55 -1.78 21.05
N ASP A 40 12.06 -0.60 21.45
CA ASP A 40 12.63 0.15 22.57
C ASP A 40 12.42 -0.59 23.89
N ASP A 41 11.22 -1.17 24.05
CA ASP A 41 10.82 -1.95 25.22
C ASP A 41 11.29 -3.42 25.17
N VAL A 42 11.92 -3.87 24.07
CA VAL A 42 12.30 -5.28 23.90
C VAL A 42 13.24 -5.78 25.01
N ARG A 43 14.05 -4.88 25.58
CA ARG A 43 15.01 -5.20 26.65
C ARG A 43 14.33 -5.56 27.96
N GLU A 44 13.08 -5.13 28.15
CA GLU A 44 12.26 -5.43 29.32
C GLU A 44 11.48 -6.74 29.16
N LEU A 45 11.40 -7.26 27.93
CA LEU A 45 10.75 -8.53 27.62
C LEU A 45 11.68 -9.73 27.89
N PRO A 46 11.12 -10.92 28.13
CA PRO A 46 11.90 -12.14 28.21
C PRO A 46 12.62 -12.42 26.87
N VAL A 47 13.85 -12.94 26.96
CA VAL A 47 14.72 -13.22 25.78
C VAL A 47 14.05 -14.11 24.74
N SER A 48 13.13 -14.99 25.17
CA SER A 48 12.33 -15.82 24.27
C SER A 48 11.48 -15.02 23.29
N GLU A 49 11.02 -13.83 23.68
CA GLU A 49 10.20 -12.95 22.82
C GLU A 49 11.02 -11.97 21.97
N HIS A 50 12.32 -11.82 22.26
CA HIS A 50 13.18 -10.92 21.48
C HIS A 50 13.23 -11.34 20.02
N VAL A 51 13.36 -12.64 19.77
CA VAL A 51 13.43 -13.18 18.41
C VAL A 51 12.15 -12.88 17.64
N GLU A 52 10.97 -13.10 18.23
CA GLU A 52 9.68 -12.80 17.59
C GLU A 52 9.52 -11.30 17.27
N ARG A 53 9.97 -10.41 18.17
CA ARG A 53 9.96 -8.96 17.92
C ARG A 53 10.90 -8.54 16.80
N PHE A 54 12.12 -9.10 16.77
CA PHE A 54 13.07 -8.85 15.69
C PHE A 54 12.57 -9.39 14.35
N GLU A 55 11.94 -10.57 14.31
CA GLU A 55 11.34 -11.12 13.09
C GLU A 55 10.18 -10.28 12.58
N ALA A 56 9.32 -9.76 13.47
CA ALA A 56 8.24 -8.87 13.09
C ALA A 56 8.75 -7.59 12.39
N VAL A 57 9.82 -6.99 12.92
CA VAL A 57 10.47 -5.81 12.32
C VAL A 57 11.10 -6.15 10.97
N HIS A 58 11.78 -7.29 10.86
CA HIS A 58 12.39 -7.74 9.61
C HIS A 58 11.33 -8.00 8.53
N ALA A 59 10.19 -8.59 8.90
CA ALA A 59 9.06 -8.81 8.00
C ALA A 59 8.44 -7.50 7.52
N ALA A 60 8.18 -6.56 8.43
CA ALA A 60 7.65 -5.23 8.09
C ALA A 60 8.58 -4.47 7.15
N LEU A 61 9.89 -4.49 7.41
CA LEU A 61 10.88 -3.86 6.53
C LEU A 61 10.93 -4.52 5.15
N THR A 62 10.87 -5.87 5.09
CA THR A 62 10.87 -6.61 3.83
C THR A 62 9.63 -6.29 3.00
N ASP A 63 8.45 -6.21 3.62
CA ASP A 63 7.21 -5.82 2.95
C ASP A 63 7.29 -4.37 2.42
N ALA A 64 7.77 -3.44 3.24
CA ALA A 64 7.95 -2.04 2.85
C ALA A 64 8.90 -1.89 1.65
N LEU A 65 10.05 -2.58 1.68
CA LEU A 65 11.01 -2.57 0.58
C LEU A 65 10.44 -3.22 -0.67
N SER A 66 9.69 -4.32 -0.54
CA SER A 66 9.04 -4.98 -1.66
C SER A 66 7.97 -4.10 -2.30
N LYS A 67 7.20 -3.35 -1.50
CA LYS A 67 6.22 -2.37 -1.99
C LYS A 67 6.90 -1.20 -2.71
N ALA A 68 7.98 -0.67 -2.14
CA ALA A 68 8.75 0.41 -2.77
C ALA A 68 9.34 -0.04 -4.12
N ASP A 69 9.89 -1.25 -4.19
CA ASP A 69 10.41 -1.83 -5.43
C ASP A 69 9.33 -1.99 -6.52
N ASN A 70 8.13 -2.45 -6.13
CA ASN A 70 6.99 -2.53 -7.04
C ASN A 70 6.54 -1.13 -7.53
N PHE A 71 6.56 -0.13 -6.67
CA PHE A 71 6.26 1.25 -7.04
C PHE A 71 7.27 1.80 -8.04
N LEU A 72 8.57 1.62 -7.77
CA LEU A 72 9.70 2.03 -8.61
C LEU A 72 9.72 1.29 -9.97
N SER A 73 9.33 0.02 -9.99
CA SER A 73 9.21 -0.78 -11.22
C SER A 73 7.98 -0.37 -12.04
N GLY A 74 6.85 -0.09 -11.39
CA GLY A 74 5.62 0.38 -12.04
C GLY A 74 5.78 1.77 -12.68
N THR A 75 6.47 2.70 -12.01
CA THR A 75 6.80 4.01 -12.59
C THR A 75 7.76 3.91 -13.78
N SER A 76 8.62 2.90 -13.84
CA SER A 76 9.54 2.70 -14.97
C SER A 76 8.82 2.10 -16.19
N ALA A 77 7.85 1.20 -15.98
CA ALA A 77 7.03 0.61 -17.05
C ALA A 77 6.05 1.61 -17.69
N HIS A 78 5.62 2.65 -16.96
CA HIS A 78 4.75 3.71 -17.50
C HIS A 78 5.49 4.72 -18.40
N ARG A 79 6.83 4.69 -18.44
CA ARG A 79 7.67 5.68 -19.15
C ARG A 79 8.24 5.18 -20.49
N SER A 80 7.87 3.98 -20.95
CA SER A 80 8.29 3.38 -22.23
C SER A 80 7.13 3.33 -23.21
#